data_AF-A0A1G7YDW3-F1
#
_entry.id   AF-A0A1G7YDW3-F1
#
_cell.length_a   1.000
_cell.length_b   1.000
_cell.length_c   1.000
_cell.angle_alpha   90.00
_cell.angle_beta   90.00
_cell.angle_gamma   90.00
#
_symmetry.space_group_name_H-M   'P 1'
#
loop_
_entity.id
_entity.type
_entity.pdbx_description
1 polymer ?
#
loop_
_entity_poly.entity_id
_entity_poly.type
_entity_poly.pdbx_seq_one_letter_code
_entity_poly.pdbx_strand_id
1 'polypeptide(L)' 'MKGSYVMVDPAGRFFDNTTGKHFYSEPILEVGCDAAIQQMNYDALKFDERGGNYTWERSKLKIA' A
#
# COMPACT_ATOMS: atom_id res chain seq x y z
N MET A 1 2.93 -10.11 11.25
CA MET A 1 1.61 -9.61 10.82
C MET A 1 1.82 -8.94 9.47
N LYS A 2 0.98 -9.17 8.45
CA LYS A 2 1.10 -8.46 7.17
C LYS A 2 0.16 -7.25 7.14
N GLY A 3 0.59 -6.17 6.51
CA GLY A 3 -0.17 -4.92 6.41
C GLY A 3 -1.23 -4.99 5.30
N SER A 4 -2.38 -4.38 5.53
CA SER A 4 -3.49 -4.21 4.57
C SER A 4 -3.52 -2.82 3.93
N TYR A 5 -2.41 -2.09 4.05
CA TYR A 5 -2.18 -0.77 3.48
C TYR A 5 -0.79 -0.77 2.84
N VAL A 6 -0.72 -0.24 1.62
CA VAL A 6 0.55 0.13 0.99
C VAL A 6 0.79 1.60 1.31
N MET A 7 1.94 1.91 1.91
CA MET A 7 2.30 3.27 2.32
C MET A 7 3.59 3.68 1.65
N VAL A 8 3.71 4.96 1.27
CA VAL A 8 4.90 5.54 0.66
C VAL A 8 5.44 6.64 1.56
N ASP A 9 6.73 6.62 1.84
CA ASP A 9 7.41 7.64 2.65
C ASP A 9 7.84 8.87 1.81
N PRO A 10 8.29 9.97 2.43
CA PRO A 10 8.74 11.16 1.68
C PRO A 10 9.95 10.93 0.76
N ALA A 11 10.70 9.85 0.96
CA ALA A 11 11.81 9.47 0.08
C ALA A 11 11.33 8.66 -1.14
N GLY A 12 10.02 8.43 -1.28
CA GLY A 12 9.44 7.69 -2.40
C GLY A 12 9.62 6.18 -2.28
N ARG A 13 9.71 5.64 -1.06
CA ARG A 13 9.86 4.20 -0.79
C ARG A 13 8.58 3.63 -0.23
N PHE A 14 8.24 2.40 -0.60
CA PHE A 14 7.23 1.66 0.16
C PHE A 14 7.76 1.36 1.55
N PHE A 15 6.89 1.41 2.56
CA PHE A 15 7.26 1.04 3.91
C PHE A 15 6.16 0.30 4.65
N ASP A 16 6.55 -0.50 5.65
CA ASP A 16 5.65 -1.11 6.62
C ASP A 16 6.25 -1.08 8.02
N ASN A 17 5.38 -1.12 9.04
CA ASN A 17 5.76 -1.19 10.45
C ASN A 17 5.08 -2.35 11.19
N THR A 18 4.61 -3.35 10.45
CA THR A 18 3.68 -4.40 10.92
C THR A 18 4.28 -5.35 11.95
N THR A 19 5.60 -5.34 12.09
CA THR A 19 6.37 -6.15 13.05
C THR A 19 7.00 -5.31 14.17
N GLY A 20 6.65 -4.03 14.28
CA GLY A 20 7.28 -3.09 15.22
C GLY A 20 8.63 -2.55 14.76
N LYS A 21 9.08 -2.94 13.55
CA LYS A 21 10.26 -2.38 12.87
C LYS A 21 9.84 -1.79 11.55
N HIS A 22 10.51 -0.71 11.15
CA HIS A 22 10.30 -0.13 9.82
C HIS A 22 11.08 -0.92 8.78
N PHE A 23 10.35 -1.42 7.79
CA PHE A 23 10.90 -1.97 6.55
C PHE A 23 10.66 -0.96 5.43
N TYR A 24 11.64 -0.80 4.55
CA TYR A 24 11.59 0.11 3.41
C TYR A 24 12.00 -0.64 2.15
N SER A 25 11.33 -0.37 1.03
CA SER A 25 11.81 -0.76 -0.30
C SER A 25 12.90 0.19 -0.78
N GLU A 26 13.51 -0.16 -1.91
CA GLU A 26 14.21 0.80 -2.76
C GLU A 26 13.27 1.91 -3.25
N PRO A 27 13.79 3.10 -3.60
CA PRO A 27 12.98 4.20 -4.12
C PRO A 27 12.24 3.83 -5.40
N ILE A 28 10.93 4.08 -5.43
CA ILE A 28 10.05 3.75 -6.56
C ILE A 28 10.53 4.42 -7.85
N LEU A 29 11.07 5.64 -7.76
CA LEU A 29 11.57 6.39 -8.92
C LEU A 29 12.88 5.84 -9.49
N GLU A 30 13.57 4.96 -8.76
CA GLU A 30 14.81 4.34 -9.20
C GLU A 30 14.57 2.95 -9.80
N VAL A 31 13.69 2.14 -9.18
CA VAL A 31 13.48 0.73 -9.58
C VAL A 31 12.11 0.45 -10.21
N GLY A 32 11.17 1.39 -10.14
CA GLY A 32 9.78 1.21 -10.56
C GLY A 32 8.88 0.56 -9.51
N CYS A 33 7.57 0.77 -9.64
CA CYS A 33 6.58 0.29 -8.66
C CYS A 33 6.59 -1.24 -8.49
N ASP A 34 6.67 -2.00 -9.58
CA ASP A 34 6.58 -3.46 -9.55
C ASP A 34 7.76 -4.08 -8.81
N ALA A 35 8.98 -3.57 -9.04
CA ALA A 35 10.18 -4.05 -8.35
C ALA A 35 10.17 -3.63 -6.88
N ALA A 36 9.76 -2.40 -6.56
CA ALA A 36 9.71 -1.91 -5.19
C ALA A 36 8.67 -2.65 -4.34
N ILE A 37 7.47 -2.94 -4.87
CA ILE A 37 6.40 -3.56 -4.08
C ILE A 37 6.67 -5.03 -3.76
N GLN A 38 7.42 -5.74 -4.61
CA GLN A 38 7.84 -7.13 -4.39
C GLN A 38 8.84 -7.27 -3.22
N GLN A 39 9.51 -6.19 -2.82
CA GLN A 39 10.39 -6.16 -1.65
C GLN A 39 9.62 -6.09 -0.33
N MET A 40 8.32 -5.82 -0.39
CA MET A 40 7.46 -5.60 0.76
C MET A 40 6.57 -6.81 1.06
N ASN A 41 6.10 -6.91 2.29
CA ASN A 41 5.28 -8.03 2.76
C ASN A 41 3.80 -7.64 2.95
N TYR A 42 3.16 -7.20 1.87
CA TYR A 42 1.75 -6.85 1.86
C TYR A 42 0.84 -8.07 1.68
N ASP A 43 -0.41 -7.94 2.15
CA ASP A 43 -1.43 -8.98 2.05
C ASP A 43 -2.68 -8.42 1.37
N ALA A 44 -2.81 -8.73 0.08
CA ALA A 44 -3.92 -8.28 -0.74
C ALA A 44 -5.26 -8.87 -0.25
N LEU A 45 -5.27 -10.11 0.24
CA LEU A 45 -6.48 -10.73 0.76
C LEU A 45 -6.98 -9.98 2.00
N LYS A 46 -6.08 -9.60 2.91
CA LYS A 46 -6.46 -8.76 4.06
C LYS A 46 -6.96 -7.38 3.67
N PHE A 47 -6.47 -6.80 2.58
CA PHE A 47 -6.98 -5.54 2.05
C PHE A 47 -8.43 -5.70 1.55
N ASP A 48 -8.72 -6.79 0.85
CA ASP A 48 -10.06 -7.09 0.35
C ASP A 48 -11.03 -7.44 1.49
N GLU A 49 -10.63 -8.30 2.43
CA GLU A 49 -11.45 -8.73 3.57
C GLU A 49 -11.87 -7.57 4.48
N ARG A 50 -11.04 -6.54 4.62
CA ARG A 50 -11.39 -5.33 5.38
C ARG A 50 -12.30 -4.36 4.61
N GLY A 51 -12.68 -4.68 3.38
CA GLY A 51 -13.47 -3.81 2.51
C GLY A 51 -12.69 -2.59 2.00
N GLY A 52 -11.39 -2.74 1.71
CA GLY A 52 -10.55 -1.64 1.22
C GLY A 52 -10.95 -1.09 -0.16
N ASN A 53 -11.82 -1.81 -0.89
CA ASN A 53 -12.37 -1.40 -2.17
C ASN A 53 -13.58 -0.48 -1.99
N TYR A 54 -13.33 0.82 -1.87
CA TYR A 54 -14.38 1.82 -1.75
C TYR A 54 -14.84 2.34 -3.12
N THR A 55 -16.11 2.74 -3.24
CA THR A 55 -16.59 3.55 -4.38
C THR A 55 -16.17 5.00 -4.18
N TRP A 56 -14.90 5.27 -4.41
CA TRP A 56 -14.24 6.57 -4.34
C TRP A 56 -14.31 7.41 -5.63
N GLU A 57 -14.82 6.84 -6.73
CA GLU A 57 -15.01 7.56 -7.98
C GLU A 57 -16.07 8.66 -7.83
N ARG A 58 -15.68 9.91 -8.09
CA ARG A 58 -16.54 11.10 -7.99
C ARG A 58 -17.84 10.98 -8.80
N SER A 59 -17.79 10.35 -9.97
CA SER A 59 -18.94 10.15 -10.86
C SER A 59 -19.98 9.16 -10.31
N LYS A 60 -19.58 8.29 -9.39
CA LYS A 60 -20.42 7.22 -8.80
C LYS A 60 -20.90 7.54 -7.39
N LEU A 61 -20.43 8.66 -6.80
CA LEU A 61 -20.92 9.15 -5.52
C LEU A 61 -22.32 9.73 -5.69
N LYS A 62 -23.34 9.03 -5.17
CA LYS A 62 -24.67 9.61 -4.99
C LYS A 62 -24.60 10.58 -3.81
N ILE A 63 -24.46 11.86 -4.11
CA ILE A 63 -24.62 12.92 -3.11
C ILE A 63 -26.14 13.10 -2.96
N ALA A 64 -26.68 12.69 -1.81
CA ALA A 64 -28.07 12.92 -1.43
C ALA A 64 -28.25 14.34 -0.89
#